data_AF-A0AAC9SQK1-F1
#
_entry.id   AF-A0AAC9SQK1-F1
#
_cell.length_a   1.000
_cell.length_b   1.000
_cell.length_c   1.000
_cell.angle_alpha   90.00
_cell.angle_beta   90.00
_cell.angle_gamma   90.00
#
_symmetry.space_group_name_H-M   'P 1'
#
loop_
_entity.id
_entity.type
_entity.pdbx_description
1 polymer ?
#
loop_
_entity_poly.entity_id
_entity_poly.type
_entity_poly.pdbx_seq_one_letter_code
_entity_poly.pdbx_strand_id
1 'polypeptide(L)'
;MQTECSAGAYEFPASCGRRVVARFDGGRMSSDGGVILVKQADDILGLSRRFAACFRDKRHPGFVEYRVEDLVRQRIMGLALGYEDLNDHDALRHDLIFGLASGVCQEAEQTAQHWLANLH
;
A
#
# COMPACT_ATOMS: atom_id res chain seq x y z
N MET A 1 39.10 -9.68 -1.44
CA MET A 1 37.86 -9.36 -2.16
C MET A 1 36.89 -8.78 -1.15
N GLN A 2 36.75 -7.45 -1.10
CA GLN A 2 35.75 -6.81 -0.25
C GLN A 2 34.44 -6.81 -1.04
N THR A 3 33.43 -7.52 -0.52
CA THR A 3 32.06 -7.36 -0.99
C THR A 3 31.56 -6.02 -0.46
N GLU A 4 31.29 -5.07 -1.35
CA GLU A 4 30.52 -3.89 -1.00
C GLU A 4 29.22 -4.37 -0.35
N CYS A 5 29.06 -4.06 0.95
CA CYS A 5 27.83 -4.36 1.66
C CYS A 5 26.70 -3.58 0.98
N SER A 6 25.63 -4.29 0.63
CA SER A 6 24.36 -3.70 0.18
C SER A 6 23.97 -2.56 1.12
N ALA A 7 23.47 -1.44 0.57
CA ALA A 7 23.11 -0.28 1.38
C ALA A 7 22.12 -0.69 2.48
N GLY A 8 22.44 -0.35 3.74
CA GLY A 8 21.67 -0.79 4.91
C GLY A 8 20.24 -0.24 4.97
N ALA A 9 19.96 0.82 4.22
CA ALA A 9 18.63 1.39 4.08
C ALA A 9 18.45 2.13 2.74
N TYR A 10 17.20 2.19 2.27
CA TYR A 10 16.78 3.00 1.13
C TYR A 10 15.60 3.88 1.53
N GLU A 11 15.68 5.18 1.24
CA GLU A 11 14.60 6.13 1.50
C GLU A 11 13.71 6.29 0.27
N PHE A 12 12.40 6.33 0.51
CA PHE A 12 11.38 6.62 -0.48
C PHE A 12 10.70 7.96 -0.15
N PRO A 13 10.05 8.62 -1.13
CA PRO A 13 9.22 9.78 -0.88
C PRO A 13 8.24 9.53 0.26
N ALA A 14 8.08 10.52 1.12
CA ALA A 14 7.14 10.44 2.22
C ALA A 14 5.72 10.17 1.71
N SER A 15 4.99 9.33 2.44
CA SER A 15 3.59 9.03 2.14
C SER A 15 2.74 9.39 3.35
N CYS A 16 1.68 10.16 3.13
CA CYS A 16 0.79 10.68 4.19
C CYS A 16 1.52 11.29 5.39
N GLY A 17 2.51 12.14 5.12
CA GLY A 17 3.29 12.81 6.16
C GLY A 17 4.22 11.90 6.96
N ARG A 18 4.38 10.62 6.56
CA ARG A 18 5.28 9.66 7.21
C ARG A 18 6.47 9.36 6.32
N ARG A 19 7.65 9.26 6.94
CA ARG A 19 8.88 8.85 6.25
C ARG A 19 8.80 7.35 5.92
N VAL A 20 9.17 6.99 4.70
CA VAL A 20 9.15 5.61 4.20
C VAL A 20 10.59 5.17 3.98
N VAL A 21 11.04 4.15 4.71
CA VAL A 21 12.42 3.65 4.67
C VAL A 21 12.38 2.14 4.59
N ALA A 22 13.00 1.55 3.55
CA ALA A 22 13.32 0.13 3.54
C ALA A 22 14.60 -0.08 4.33
N ARG A 23 14.57 -0.97 5.31
CA ARG A 23 15.71 -1.35 6.15
C ARG A 23 15.89 -2.86 6.07
N PHE A 24 17.14 -3.32 6.12
CA PHE A 24 17.49 -4.75 6.08
C PHE A 24 17.89 -5.29 7.46
N ASP A 25 17.22 -4.83 8.51
CA ASP A 25 17.49 -5.19 9.91
C ASP A 25 16.44 -6.16 10.49
N GLY A 26 15.54 -6.69 9.65
CA GLY A 26 14.58 -7.72 10.05
C GLY A 26 13.39 -7.23 10.88
N GLY A 27 13.06 -5.93 10.84
CA GLY A 27 11.89 -5.35 11.50
C GLY A 27 10.53 -5.83 10.95
N ARG A 28 9.57 -4.92 10.73
CA ARG A 28 8.32 -5.30 10.02
C ARG A 28 8.68 -5.65 8.57
N MET A 29 8.48 -6.91 8.18
CA MET A 29 8.78 -7.41 6.85
C MET A 29 7.49 -7.58 6.04
N SER A 30 7.59 -7.43 4.73
CA SER A 30 6.54 -7.79 3.78
C SER A 30 7.22 -8.30 2.50
N SER A 31 6.65 -9.34 1.91
CA SER A 31 7.13 -9.92 0.65
C SER A 31 6.83 -9.03 -0.56
N ASP A 32 5.90 -8.09 -0.41
CA ASP A 32 5.39 -7.23 -1.48
C ASP A 32 6.09 -5.87 -1.53
N GLY A 33 7.28 -5.73 -0.94
CA GLY A 33 8.02 -4.46 -0.86
C GLY A 33 8.26 -3.76 -2.20
N GLY A 34 8.30 -4.51 -3.31
CA GLY A 34 8.44 -3.98 -4.66
C GLY A 34 7.29 -3.05 -5.09
N VAL A 35 6.11 -3.14 -4.46
CA VAL A 35 4.95 -2.31 -4.81
C VAL A 35 5.19 -0.83 -4.56
N ILE A 36 6.14 -0.46 -3.70
CA ILE A 36 6.51 0.94 -3.46
C ILE A 36 7.04 1.59 -4.74
N LEU A 37 7.75 0.83 -5.58
CA LEU A 37 8.25 1.31 -6.87
C LEU A 37 7.09 1.54 -7.85
N VAL A 38 6.10 0.65 -7.85
CA VAL A 38 4.88 0.78 -8.66
C VAL A 38 4.09 2.01 -8.21
N LYS A 39 3.98 2.22 -6.89
CA LYS A 39 3.37 3.42 -6.30
C LYS A 39 4.07 4.70 -6.75
N GLN A 40 5.41 4.74 -6.72
CA GLN A 40 6.15 5.92 -7.18
C GLN A 40 5.88 6.22 -8.66
N ALA A 41 5.85 5.18 -9.50
CA ALA A 41 5.49 5.35 -10.91
C ALA A 41 4.06 5.90 -11.07
N ASP A 42 3.10 5.38 -10.30
CA ASP A 42 1.73 5.87 -10.28
C ASP A 42 1.63 7.34 -9.81
N ASP A 43 2.38 7.72 -8.77
CA ASP A 43 2.40 9.10 -8.26
C ASP A 43 2.94 10.08 -9.31
N ILE A 44 3.96 9.68 -10.09
CA ILE A 44 4.53 10.49 -11.17
C ILE A 44 3.57 10.60 -12.36
N LEU A 45 2.99 9.47 -12.78
CA LEU A 45 2.14 9.40 -13.97
C LEU A 45 0.69 9.85 -13.70
N GLY A 46 0.28 9.85 -12.44
CA GLY A 46 -1.10 10.03 -12.00
C GLY A 46 -2.06 9.01 -12.62
N LEU A 47 -1.59 7.78 -12.87
CA LEU A 47 -2.33 6.77 -13.65
C LEU A 47 -3.65 6.41 -12.98
N SER A 48 -3.62 6.03 -11.70
CA SER A 48 -4.80 5.64 -10.92
C SER A 48 -5.81 6.76 -10.82
N ARG A 49 -5.36 8.01 -10.58
CA ARG A 49 -6.21 9.21 -10.57
C ARG A 49 -6.90 9.43 -11.93
N ARG A 50 -6.14 9.36 -13.02
CA ARG A 50 -6.67 9.56 -14.38
C ARG A 50 -7.66 8.46 -14.75
N PHE A 51 -7.38 7.22 -14.37
CA PHE A 51 -8.28 6.12 -14.65
C PHE A 51 -9.54 6.18 -13.79
N ALA A 52 -9.42 6.53 -12.52
CA ALA A 52 -10.57 6.73 -11.62
C ALA A 52 -11.51 7.85 -12.09
N ALA A 53 -10.99 8.90 -12.74
CA ALA A 53 -11.80 9.97 -13.31
C ALA A 53 -12.73 9.51 -14.45
N CYS A 54 -12.49 8.33 -15.04
CA CYS A 54 -13.39 7.72 -16.02
C CYS A 54 -14.65 7.12 -15.39
N PHE A 55 -14.68 6.97 -14.07
CA PHE A 55 -15.81 6.38 -13.35
C PHE A 55 -16.75 7.45 -12.84
N ARG A 56 -18.06 7.17 -12.93
CA ARG A 56 -19.08 7.92 -12.21
C ARG A 56 -19.46 7.14 -10.96
N ASP A 57 -19.07 7.64 -9.79
CA ASP A 57 -19.46 7.04 -8.52
C ASP A 57 -20.96 7.25 -8.28
N LYS A 58 -21.72 6.15 -8.27
CA LYS A 58 -23.18 6.15 -8.01
C LYS A 58 -23.50 5.75 -6.57
N ARG A 59 -22.49 5.45 -5.75
CA ARG A 59 -22.68 5.09 -4.35
C ARG A 59 -23.18 6.30 -3.58
N HIS A 60 -24.00 6.07 -2.57
CA HIS A 60 -24.49 7.14 -1.71
C HIS A 60 -23.33 7.70 -0.88
N PRO A 61 -23.03 9.01 -0.92
CA PRO A 61 -21.83 9.59 -0.31
C PRO A 61 -21.69 9.29 1.19
N GLY A 62 -22.80 9.20 1.93
CA GLY A 62 -22.80 8.87 3.36
C GLY A 62 -22.32 7.47 3.73
N PHE A 63 -22.13 6.57 2.75
CA PHE A 63 -21.61 5.22 2.96
C PHE A 63 -20.27 4.98 2.23
N VAL A 64 -19.63 6.04 1.73
CA VAL A 64 -18.35 5.93 1.01
C VAL A 64 -17.20 6.11 2.00
N GLU A 65 -16.52 5.01 2.32
CA GLU A 65 -15.27 5.01 3.10
C GLU A 65 -14.05 5.27 2.21
N TYR A 66 -14.01 4.64 1.04
CA TYR A 66 -12.91 4.75 0.06
C TYR A 66 -13.39 5.35 -1.25
N ARG A 67 -12.63 6.34 -1.76
CA ARG A 67 -12.92 6.96 -3.06
C ARG A 67 -12.64 5.94 -4.16
N VAL A 68 -13.23 6.16 -5.34
CA VAL A 68 -12.96 5.30 -6.51
C VAL A 68 -11.47 5.27 -6.85
N GLU A 69 -10.76 6.39 -6.66
CA GLU A 69 -9.31 6.45 -6.83
C GLU A 69 -8.57 5.45 -5.94
N ASP A 70 -8.95 5.35 -4.67
CA ASP A 70 -8.29 4.49 -3.69
C ASP A 70 -8.51 3.01 -4.05
N LEU A 71 -9.74 2.66 -4.47
CA LEU A 71 -10.10 1.31 -4.93
C LEU A 71 -9.40 0.92 -6.23
N VAL A 72 -9.36 1.84 -7.20
CA VAL A 72 -8.67 1.63 -8.49
C VAL A 72 -7.17 1.44 -8.26
N ARG A 73 -6.58 2.28 -7.41
CA ARG A 73 -5.16 2.18 -7.07
C ARG A 73 -4.87 0.83 -6.42
N GLN A 74 -5.64 0.43 -5.40
CA GLN A 74 -5.48 -0.88 -4.75
C GLN A 74 -5.55 -2.02 -5.77
N ARG A 75 -6.47 -1.96 -6.74
CA ARG A 75 -6.59 -2.99 -7.78
C ARG A 75 -5.39 -3.02 -8.72
N ILE A 76 -4.90 -1.86 -9.17
CA ILE A 76 -3.72 -1.77 -10.03
C ILE A 76 -2.48 -2.33 -9.32
N MET A 77 -2.30 -2.02 -8.02
CA MET A 77 -1.19 -2.55 -7.23
C MET A 77 -1.26 -4.07 -7.07
N GLY A 78 -2.45 -4.62 -6.79
CA GLY A 78 -2.65 -6.08 -6.72
C GLY A 78 -2.32 -6.79 -8.03
N LEU A 79 -2.78 -6.25 -9.16
CA LEU A 79 -2.44 -6.80 -10.48
C LEU A 79 -0.93 -6.73 -10.75
N ALA A 80 -0.25 -5.64 -10.39
CA ALA A 80 1.19 -5.52 -10.56
C ALA A 80 2.00 -6.51 -9.72
N LEU A 81 1.43 -7.00 -8.62
CA LEU A 81 2.01 -8.01 -7.73
C LEU A 81 1.58 -9.44 -8.06
N GLY A 82 0.71 -9.65 -9.05
CA GLY A 82 0.20 -10.97 -9.44
C GLY A 82 -1.04 -11.45 -8.69
N TYR A 83 -1.68 -10.60 -7.88
CA TYR A 83 -2.94 -10.90 -7.19
C TYR A 83 -4.15 -10.65 -8.11
N GLU A 84 -4.38 -11.57 -9.05
CA GLU A 84 -5.38 -11.42 -10.11
C GLU A 84 -6.80 -11.79 -9.68
N ASP A 85 -6.93 -12.80 -8.81
CA ASP A 85 -8.18 -13.49 -8.44
C ASP A 85 -8.95 -12.87 -7.26
N LEU A 86 -8.42 -11.78 -6.68
CA LEU A 86 -9.05 -10.96 -5.64
C LEU A 86 -9.27 -11.63 -4.26
N ASN A 87 -9.04 -12.93 -4.11
CA ASN A 87 -9.27 -13.64 -2.84
C ASN A 87 -8.31 -13.18 -1.72
N ASP A 88 -7.10 -12.73 -2.07
CA ASP A 88 -6.08 -12.30 -1.11
C ASP A 88 -6.31 -10.87 -0.61
N HIS A 89 -7.19 -10.09 -1.24
CA HIS A 89 -7.39 -8.69 -0.89
C HIS A 89 -7.96 -8.48 0.53
N ASP A 90 -8.66 -9.47 1.08
CA ASP A 90 -9.11 -9.47 2.47
C ASP A 90 -7.96 -9.58 3.47
N ALA A 91 -6.87 -10.24 3.10
CA ALA A 91 -5.63 -10.26 3.89
C ALA A 91 -4.78 -9.03 3.59
N LEU A 92 -4.60 -8.67 2.30
CA LEU A 92 -3.73 -7.58 1.85
C LEU A 92 -4.17 -6.21 2.36
N ARG A 93 -5.46 -5.97 2.62
CA ARG A 93 -5.95 -4.73 3.26
C ARG A 93 -5.34 -4.46 4.63
N HIS A 94 -4.77 -5.48 5.28
CA HIS A 94 -4.10 -5.38 6.57
C HIS A 94 -2.56 -5.30 6.45
N ASP A 95 -2.02 -5.48 5.24
CA ASP A 95 -0.59 -5.28 4.96
C ASP A 95 -0.29 -3.77 4.87
N LEU A 96 0.71 -3.32 5.64
CA LEU A 96 1.07 -1.90 5.73
C LEU A 96 1.64 -1.36 4.42
N ILE A 97 2.40 -2.18 3.69
CA ILE A 97 2.96 -1.79 2.40
C ILE A 97 1.82 -1.63 1.39
N PHE A 98 0.81 -2.48 1.43
CA PHE A 98 -0.36 -2.37 0.56
C PHE A 98 -1.24 -1.15 0.88
N GLY A 99 -1.46 -0.86 2.16
CA GLY A 99 -2.12 0.38 2.59
C GLY A 99 -1.37 1.62 2.10
N LEU A 100 -0.05 1.65 2.31
CA LEU A 100 0.84 2.71 1.83
C LEU A 100 0.80 2.86 0.30
N ALA A 101 0.82 1.75 -0.44
CA ALA A 101 0.73 1.73 -1.90
C ALA A 101 -0.61 2.25 -2.41
N SER A 102 -1.70 1.97 -1.68
CA SER A 102 -3.05 2.43 -2.02
C SER A 102 -3.29 3.91 -1.69
N GLY A 103 -2.35 4.57 -1.01
CA GLY A 103 -2.49 5.95 -0.54
C GLY A 103 -3.45 6.10 0.65
N VAL A 104 -3.89 4.97 1.22
CA VAL A 104 -4.71 4.93 2.43
C VAL A 104 -3.77 4.84 3.62
N CYS A 105 -3.87 5.81 4.50
CA CYS A 105 -3.02 5.87 5.68
C CYS A 105 -3.82 5.54 6.91
N GLN A 106 -4.04 4.24 7.09
CA GLN A 106 -4.53 3.72 8.36
C GLN A 106 -3.47 3.97 9.45
N GLU A 107 -3.92 4.25 10.66
CA GLU A 107 -3.02 4.33 11.81
C GLU A 107 -2.37 2.97 12.02
N ALA A 108 -1.04 2.90 11.91
CA ALA A 108 -0.27 1.68 12.14
C ALA A 108 -0.51 1.07 13.55
N GLU A 109 -1.08 1.84 14.48
CA GLU A 109 -1.46 1.42 15.84
C GLU A 109 -2.72 0.54 15.88
N GLN A 110 -3.69 0.74 14.99
CA GLN A 110 -4.96 0.00 15.06
C GLN A 110 -4.79 -1.47 14.62
N THR A 111 -3.89 -1.76 13.69
CA THR A 111 -3.61 -3.14 13.29
C THR A 111 -2.96 -3.93 14.43
N ALA A 112 -2.08 -3.32 15.23
CA ALA A 112 -1.46 -4.00 16.38
C ALA A 112 -2.44 -4.24 17.53
N GLN A 113 -3.35 -3.30 17.79
CA GLN A 113 -4.40 -3.43 18.82
C GLN A 113 -5.47 -4.46 18.43
N HIS A 114 -5.83 -4.56 17.15
CA HIS A 114 -6.81 -5.54 16.66
C HIS A 114 -6.30 -7.00 16.81
N TRP A 115 -5.02 -7.26 16.57
CA TRP A 115 -4.42 -8.59 16.79
C TRP A 115 -4.29 -8.96 18.27
N LEU A 116 -4.07 -7.99 19.16
CA LEU A 116 -4.04 -8.21 20.61
C LEU A 116 -5.44 -8.35 21.23
N ALA A 117 -6.46 -7.72 20.64
CA ALA A 117 -7.84 -7.78 21.12
C ALA A 117 -8.58 -9.09 20.76
N ASN A 118 -8.12 -9.83 19.75
CA ASN A 118 -8.74 -11.06 19.26
C ASN A 118 -8.01 -12.35 19.70
N LEU A 119 -7.20 -12.28 20.76
CA LEU A 119 -6.52 -13.41 21.40
C LEU A 119 -7.29 -14.00 22.59
N HIS A 120 -8.62 -13.89 22.59
CA HIS A 120 -9.51 -14.52 23.57
C HIS A 120 -10.37 -15.62 22.95
#